data_AF-A0A1S3NU43-F1
#
_entry.id   AF-A0A1S3NU43-F1
#
_cell.length_a   1.000
_cell.length_b   1.000
_cell.length_c   1.000
_cell.angle_alpha   90.00
_cell.angle_beta   90.00
_cell.angle_gamma   90.00
#
_symmetry.space_group_name_H-M   'P 1'
#
loop_
_entity.id
_entity.type
_entity.pdbx_description
1 polymer ?
#
loop_
_entity_poly.entity_id
_entity_poly.type
_entity_poly.pdbx_seq_one_letter_code
_entity_poly.pdbx_strand_id
1 'polypeptide(L)'
;MALDVGGLVAVVVFYVLILAIGIWASRKSKKEEEKCVGSKSEVTMIGGRNINVLVGVFTMTATWVGGGYIMGTAEAVYSPSQGLIWALGPLAYLITFILGY
;
A
#
# COMPACT_ATOMS: atom_id res chain seq x y z
N MET A 1 18.36 -15.65 21.35
CA MET A 1 17.54 -15.37 20.16
C MET A 1 18.18 -16.07 18.99
N ALA A 2 17.72 -17.27 18.63
CA ALA A 2 18.21 -17.95 17.43
C ALA A 2 17.69 -17.20 16.21
N LEU A 3 18.54 -16.94 15.21
CA LEU A 3 18.11 -16.33 13.96
C LEU A 3 17.23 -17.33 13.21
N ASP A 4 16.00 -16.93 12.90
CA ASP A 4 15.13 -17.71 12.03
C ASP A 4 15.59 -17.55 10.58
N VAL A 5 16.43 -18.50 10.15
CA VAL A 5 17.03 -18.49 8.81
C VAL A 5 15.94 -18.54 7.73
N GLY A 6 14.82 -19.23 7.99
CA GLY A 6 13.70 -19.33 7.06
C GLY A 6 12.99 -17.98 6.85
N GLY A 7 12.67 -17.29 7.94
CA GLY A 7 12.08 -15.94 7.92
C GLY A 7 12.99 -14.92 7.25
N LEU A 8 14.29 -14.98 7.52
CA LEU A 8 15.27 -14.10 6.87
C LEU A 8 15.28 -14.31 5.34
N VAL A 9 15.35 -15.56 4.88
CA VAL A 9 15.32 -15.89 3.45
C VAL A 9 14.03 -15.40 2.81
N ALA A 10 12.88 -15.60 3.47
CA ALA A 10 11.59 -15.14 2.96
C ALA A 10 11.53 -13.61 2.78
N VAL A 11 12.01 -12.83 3.75
CA VAL A 11 12.05 -11.36 3.68
C VAL A 11 12.96 -10.88 2.54
N VAL A 12 14.14 -11.49 2.40
CA VAL A 12 15.09 -11.15 1.32
C VAL A 12 14.46 -11.41 -0.04
N VAL A 13 13.86 -12.59 -0.25
CA VAL A 13 13.18 -12.93 -1.51
C VAL A 13 12.05 -11.94 -1.81
N PHE A 14 11.24 -11.60 -0.81
CA PHE A 14 10.12 -10.67 -0.97
C PHE A 14 10.58 -9.26 -1.38
N TYR A 15 11.67 -8.75 -0.79
CA TYR A 15 12.24 -7.46 -1.19
C TYR A 15 12.83 -7.47 -2.60
N VAL A 16 13.50 -8.54 -3.00
CA VAL A 16 14.00 -8.68 -4.38
C VAL A 16 12.84 -8.65 -5.37
N LEU A 17 11.72 -9.33 -5.06
CA LEU A 17 10.52 -9.31 -5.89
C LEU A 17 9.90 -7.92 -6.00
N ILE A 18 9.71 -7.21 -4.87
CA ILE A 18 9.19 -5.83 -4.87
C ILE A 18 10.07 -4.93 -5.73
N LEU A 19 11.39 -5.02 -5.56
CA LEU A 19 12.35 -4.20 -6.28
C LEU A 19 12.33 -4.51 -7.78
N ALA A 20 12.27 -5.79 -8.16
CA ALA A 20 12.17 -6.20 -9.56
C ALA A 20 10.87 -5.67 -10.22
N ILE A 21 9.73 -5.78 -9.52
CA ILE A 21 8.44 -5.25 -9.99
C ILE A 21 8.51 -3.73 -10.11
N GLY A 22 9.10 -3.03 -9.15
CA GLY A 22 9.26 -1.57 -9.17
C GLY A 22 10.12 -1.11 -10.35
N ILE A 23 11.23 -1.78 -10.63
CA ILE A 23 12.08 -1.50 -11.80
C ILE A 23 11.31 -1.74 -13.10
N TRP A 24 10.62 -2.89 -13.21
CA TRP A 24 9.83 -3.21 -14.40
C TRP A 24 8.71 -2.19 -14.65
N ALA A 25 7.96 -1.85 -13.61
CA ALA A 25 6.90 -0.84 -13.65
C ALA A 25 7.45 0.53 -14.05
N SER A 26 8.56 0.98 -13.45
CA SER A 26 9.20 2.25 -13.79
C SER A 26 9.65 2.30 -15.26
N ARG A 27 10.28 1.24 -15.77
CA ARG A 27 10.69 1.16 -17.18
C ARG A 27 9.50 1.13 -18.13
N LYS A 28 8.40 0.49 -17.74
CA LYS A 28 7.16 0.44 -18.51
C LYS A 28 6.47 1.80 -18.55
N SER A 29 6.36 2.49 -17.42
CA SER A 29 5.76 3.83 -17.34
C SER A 29 6.52 4.85 -18.18
N LYS A 30 7.87 4.83 -18.17
CA LYS A 30 8.67 5.73 -19.02
C LYS A 30 8.41 5.57 -20.52
N LYS A 31 8.19 4.34 -21.00
CA LYS A 31 7.87 4.07 -22.42
C LYS A 31 6.48 4.54 -22.84
N GLU A 32 5.53 4.54 -21.91
CA GLU A 32 4.17 5.04 -22.14
C GLU A 32 4.12 6.58 -22.01
N GLU A 33 4.95 7.16 -21.14
CA GLU A 33 5.07 8.62 -20.98
C GLU A 33 5.56 9.32 -22.26
N GLU A 34 6.46 8.70 -23.02
CA GLU A 34 6.92 9.21 -24.33
C GLU A 34 5.83 9.24 -25.41
N LYS A 35 4.70 8.53 -25.21
CA LYS A 35 3.60 8.45 -26.19
C LYS A 35 2.39 9.34 -25.85
N CYS A 36 2.33 9.90 -24.64
CA CYS A 36 1.18 10.67 -24.15
C CYS A 36 1.42 12.18 -24.25
N VAL A 37 0.44 12.92 -24.80
CA VAL A 37 0.43 14.39 -24.96
C VAL A 37 -0.19 15.11 -23.74
N GLY A 38 -0.27 14.44 -22.58
CA GLY A 38 -0.88 14.96 -21.35
C GLY A 38 0.12 15.67 -20.43
N SER A 39 -0.38 16.36 -19.40
CA SER A 39 0.46 16.93 -18.34
C SER A 39 1.30 15.82 -17.69
N LYS A 40 2.63 16.00 -17.63
CA LYS A 40 3.58 15.01 -17.07
C LYS A 40 3.14 14.44 -15.71
N SER A 41 2.46 15.24 -14.89
CA SER A 41 1.94 14.85 -13.57
C SER A 41 0.87 13.76 -13.66
N GLU A 42 -0.10 13.90 -14.56
CA GLU A 42 -1.21 12.94 -14.71
C GLU A 42 -0.73 11.62 -15.32
N VAL A 43 0.22 11.71 -16.25
CA VAL A 43 0.86 10.54 -16.87
C VAL A 43 1.76 9.81 -15.86
N THR A 44 2.44 10.53 -14.97
CA THR A 44 3.26 9.91 -13.90
C THR A 44 2.40 9.27 -12.81
N MET A 45 1.24 9.88 -12.48
CA MET A 45 0.37 9.42 -11.39
C MET A 45 -0.58 8.29 -11.80
N ILE A 46 -1.10 8.31 -13.04
CA ILE A 46 -2.13 7.35 -13.50
C ILE A 46 -1.68 6.58 -14.77
N GLY A 47 -0.47 6.83 -15.28
CA GLY A 47 0.05 6.14 -16.47
C GLY A 47 -0.67 6.52 -17.75
N GLY A 48 -1.28 7.71 -17.82
CA GLY A 48 -2.03 8.19 -18.98
C GLY A 48 -3.32 7.42 -19.29
N ARG A 49 -3.80 6.58 -18.36
CA ARG A 49 -5.04 5.80 -18.50
C ARG A 49 -5.94 6.01 -17.29
N ASN A 50 -7.26 6.00 -17.49
CA ASN A 50 -8.21 6.05 -16.38
C ASN A 50 -8.00 4.84 -15.46
N ILE A 51 -7.71 5.09 -14.18
CA ILE A 51 -7.70 4.03 -13.17
C ILE A 51 -9.12 3.56 -12.95
N ASN A 52 -9.35 2.24 -13.01
CA ASN A 52 -10.65 1.69 -12.65
C ASN A 52 -10.88 1.91 -11.15
N VAL A 53 -12.09 2.36 -10.77
CA VAL A 53 -12.47 2.66 -9.38
C VAL A 53 -12.10 1.53 -8.44
N LEU A 54 -12.28 0.27 -8.86
CA LEU A 54 -11.91 -0.90 -8.06
C LEU A 54 -10.40 -0.93 -7.73
N VAL A 55 -9.55 -0.71 -8.73
CA VAL A 55 -8.09 -0.66 -8.55
C VAL A 55 -7.70 0.55 -7.69
N GLY A 56 -8.40 1.67 -7.86
CA GLY A 56 -8.24 2.85 -7.02
C GLY A 56 -8.53 2.57 -5.54
N VAL A 57 -9.64 1.90 -5.24
CA VAL A 57 -10.02 1.51 -3.87
C VAL A 57 -8.98 0.59 -3.24
N PHE A 58 -8.51 -0.44 -3.95
CA PHE A 58 -7.48 -1.33 -3.42
C PHE A 58 -6.14 -0.62 -3.20
N THR A 59 -5.71 0.22 -4.14
CA THR A 59 -4.45 0.99 -4.03
C THR A 59 -4.49 1.95 -2.85
N MET A 60 -5.62 2.65 -2.69
CA MET A 60 -5.83 3.55 -1.56
C MET A 60 -5.81 2.75 -0.26
N THR A 61 -6.56 1.65 -0.17
CA THR A 61 -6.58 0.71 0.98
C THR A 61 -5.19 0.19 1.35
N ALA A 62 -4.33 -0.09 0.38
CA ALA A 62 -2.95 -0.51 0.64
C ALA A 62 -2.09 0.57 1.30
N THR A 63 -2.46 1.86 1.19
CA THR A 63 -1.68 2.98 1.73
C THR A 63 -1.82 3.11 3.25
N TRP A 64 -3.03 2.96 3.79
CA TRP A 64 -3.31 3.07 5.23
C TRP A 64 -3.21 1.73 6.00
N VAL A 65 -3.34 0.57 5.35
CA VAL A 65 -3.11 -0.75 5.98
C VAL A 65 -1.62 -1.10 5.94
N GLY A 66 -0.81 -0.25 6.55
CA GLY A 66 0.65 -0.41 6.63
C GLY A 66 1.12 -1.15 7.88
N GLY A 67 2.44 -1.32 8.00
CA GLY A 67 3.06 -1.98 9.17
C GLY A 67 2.72 -1.33 10.50
N GLY A 68 2.62 0.02 10.54
CA GLY A 68 2.22 0.75 11.74
C GLY A 68 0.79 0.46 12.19
N TYR A 69 -0.16 0.38 11.24
CA TYR A 69 -1.54 -0.01 11.53
C TYR A 69 -1.62 -1.45 12.05
N ILE A 70 -0.90 -2.39 11.42
CA ILE A 70 -0.88 -3.80 11.83
C ILE A 70 -0.32 -3.95 13.25
N MET A 71 0.84 -3.34 13.53
CA MET A 71 1.47 -3.41 14.84
C MET A 71 0.62 -2.70 15.91
N GLY A 72 0.14 -1.49 15.62
CA GLY A 72 -0.67 -0.72 16.56
C GLY A 72 -2.01 -1.39 16.87
N THR A 73 -2.63 -2.05 15.89
CA THR A 73 -3.84 -2.85 16.12
C THR A 73 -3.53 -4.09 16.95
N ALA A 74 -2.42 -4.78 16.68
CA ALA A 74 -2.01 -5.94 17.47
C ALA A 74 -1.76 -5.57 18.94
N GLU A 75 -1.07 -4.46 19.18
CA GLU A 75 -0.83 -3.92 20.53
C GLU A 75 -2.14 -3.51 21.21
N ALA A 76 -2.98 -2.74 20.53
CA ALA A 76 -4.24 -2.28 21.06
C ALA A 76 -5.14 -3.46 21.44
N VAL A 77 -5.26 -4.49 20.60
CA VAL A 77 -6.11 -5.67 20.87
C VAL A 77 -5.52 -6.58 21.96
N TYR A 78 -4.20 -6.62 22.10
CA TYR A 78 -3.54 -7.41 23.14
C TYR A 78 -3.67 -6.78 24.54
N SER A 79 -3.83 -5.45 24.62
CA SER A 79 -3.92 -4.74 25.90
C SER A 79 -5.27 -5.02 26.60
N PRO A 80 -5.31 -5.38 27.90
CA PRO A 80 -6.56 -5.65 28.61
C PRO A 80 -7.52 -4.44 28.70
N SER A 81 -6.97 -3.22 28.57
CA SER A 81 -7.75 -1.98 28.61
C SER A 81 -8.29 -1.57 27.24
N GLN A 82 -7.76 -2.13 26.15
CA GLN A 82 -8.11 -1.79 24.78
C GLN A 82 -8.56 -3.09 24.08
N GLY A 83 -9.84 -3.19 23.76
CA GLY A 83 -10.40 -4.42 23.18
C GLY A 83 -10.28 -4.48 21.66
N LEU A 84 -10.99 -5.44 21.07
CA LEU A 84 -11.11 -5.64 19.62
C LEU A 84 -11.68 -4.41 18.86
N ILE A 85 -12.30 -3.47 19.58
CA ILE A 85 -12.88 -2.22 19.04
C ILE A 85 -11.83 -1.40 18.26
N TRP A 86 -10.55 -1.47 18.64
CA TRP A 86 -9.48 -0.72 17.97
C TRP A 86 -9.12 -1.24 16.57
N ALA A 87 -9.55 -2.45 16.21
CA ALA A 87 -9.41 -2.98 14.85
C ALA A 87 -10.35 -2.31 13.82
N LEU A 88 -11.22 -1.38 14.26
CA LEU A 88 -12.12 -0.62 13.39
C LEU A 88 -11.44 0.53 12.63
N GLY A 89 -10.12 0.71 12.77
CA GLY A 89 -9.35 1.77 12.09
C GLY A 89 -9.68 1.95 10.60
N PRO A 90 -9.77 0.89 9.78
CA PRO A 90 -10.08 1.00 8.36
C PRO A 90 -11.47 1.57 8.09
N LEU A 91 -12.46 1.22 8.91
CA LEU A 91 -13.81 1.78 8.79
C LEU A 91 -13.83 3.26 9.21
N ALA A 92 -13.07 3.62 10.26
CA ALA A 92 -12.92 5.01 10.66
C ALA A 92 -12.26 5.84 9.53
N TYR A 93 -11.20 5.35 8.90
CA TYR A 93 -10.54 6.02 7.77
C TYR A 93 -11.45 6.18 6.55
N LEU A 94 -12.30 5.20 6.25
CA LEU A 94 -13.28 5.32 5.18
C LEU A 94 -14.34 6.39 5.49
N ILE A 95 -14.81 6.46 6.72
CA ILE A 95 -15.80 7.46 7.15
C ILE A 95 -15.21 8.86 7.08
N THR A 96 -13.98 9.08 7.57
CA THR A 96 -13.33 10.40 7.47
C THR A 96 -13.09 10.80 6.02
N PHE A 97 -12.68 9.86 5.17
CA PHE A 97 -12.46 10.11 3.75
C PHE A 97 -13.75 10.52 3.01
N ILE A 98 -14.87 9.85 3.28
CA ILE A 98 -16.17 10.20 2.67
C ILE A 98 -16.66 11.57 3.16
N LEU A 99 -16.43 11.86 4.43
CA LEU A 99 -16.86 13.12 5.03
C LEU A 99 -15.93 14.31 4.70
N GLY A 100 -14.75 14.04 4.15
CA GLY A 100 -13.80 15.06 3.70
C GLY A 100 -13.10 15.82 4.83
N TYR A 101 -13.02 15.21 6.02
CA TYR A 101 -12.28 15.74 7.18
C TYR A 101 -10.83 15.27 7.19
#